data_AF-A0A959PVR2-F1
#
_entry.id   AF-A0A959PVR2-F1
#
_cell.length_a   1.000
_cell.length_b   1.000
_cell.length_c   1.000
_cell.angle_alpha   90.00
_cell.angle_beta   90.00
_cell.angle_gamma   90.00
#
_symmetry.space_group_name_H-M   'P 1'
#
loop_
_entity.id
_entity.type
_entity.pdbx_description
1 polymer ?
#
loop_
_entity_poly.entity_id
_entity_poly.type
_entity_poly.pdbx_seq_one_letter_code
_entity_poly.pdbx_strand_id
1 'polypeptide(L)' 'LQGMTPQEACEAACQRIVEINGGLDKGDFDDKFVAVNKKGEVGCASIRGVRGRHPYVSVISGEGFNAMEGSALQWRE' A
#
# COMPACT_ATOMS: atom_id res chain seq x y z
N LEU A 1 -8.59 -20.51 -9.38
CA LEU A 1 -8.12 -19.11 -9.48
C LEU A 1 -7.38 -18.78 -8.18
N GLN A 2 -6.10 -18.42 -8.25
CA GLN A 2 -5.41 -17.81 -7.11
C GLN A 2 -5.73 -16.31 -7.15
N GLY A 3 -6.28 -15.78 -6.05
CA GLY A 3 -6.49 -14.33 -5.91
C GLY A 3 -5.16 -13.60 -5.72
N MET A 4 -5.22 -12.26 -5.72
CA MET A 4 -4.06 -11.41 -5.41
C MET A 4 -3.55 -11.66 -3.99
N THR A 5 -2.24 -11.53 -3.81
CA THR A 5 -1.64 -11.33 -2.49
C THR A 5 -2.13 -9.99 -1.88
N PRO A 6 -2.06 -9.82 -0.55
CA PRO A 6 -2.40 -8.55 0.10
C PRO A 6 -1.63 -7.35 -0.47
N GLN A 7 -0.36 -7.54 -0.80
CA GLN A 7 0.48 -6.48 -1.39
C GLN A 7 -0.03 -6.08 -2.78
N GLU A 8 -0.22 -7.05 -3.66
CA GLU A 8 -0.75 -6.81 -5.01
C GLU A 8 -2.15 -6.17 -4.96
N ALA A 9 -2.98 -6.55 -3.99
CA ALA A 9 -4.30 -5.95 -3.82
C ALA A 9 -4.23 -4.47 -3.41
N CYS A 10 -3.30 -4.10 -2.51
CA CYS A 10 -3.08 -2.70 -2.15
C CYS A 10 -2.56 -1.88 -3.33
N GLU A 11 -1.61 -2.42 -4.09
CA GLU A 11 -1.04 -1.76 -5.27
C GLU A 11 -2.07 -1.56 -6.37
N ALA A 12 -2.87 -2.59 -6.65
CA ALA A 12 -3.96 -2.51 -7.63
C ALA A 12 -5.03 -1.49 -7.21
N ALA A 13 -5.35 -1.38 -5.92
CA ALA A 13 -6.28 -0.36 -5.41
C ALA A 13 -5.73 1.06 -5.61
N CYS A 14 -4.47 1.32 -5.22
CA CYS A 14 -3.82 2.60 -5.46
C CYS A 14 -3.80 2.95 -6.95
N GLN A 15 -3.41 2.01 -7.81
CA GLN A 15 -3.34 2.20 -9.24
C GLN A 15 -4.72 2.54 -9.82
N ARG A 16 -5.77 1.83 -9.37
CA ARG A 16 -7.13 2.07 -9.84
C ARG A 16 -7.66 3.44 -9.48
N ILE A 17 -7.37 3.92 -8.26
CA ILE A 17 -7.77 5.26 -7.83
C ILE A 17 -7.08 6.32 -8.69
N VAL A 18 -5.77 6.18 -8.92
CA VAL A 18 -5.00 7.09 -9.77
C VAL A 18 -5.58 7.14 -11.19
N GLU A 19 -5.89 5.98 -11.78
CA GLU A 19 -6.50 5.90 -13.12
C GLU A 19 -7.86 6.61 -13.19
N ILE A 20 -8.74 6.37 -12.22
CA ILE A 20 -10.07 6.99 -12.16
C ILE A 20 -9.96 8.52 -12.04
N ASN A 21 -8.96 9.02 -11.33
CA ASN A 21 -8.74 10.44 -11.09
C ASN A 21 -7.84 11.12 -12.14
N GLY A 22 -7.52 10.43 -13.25
CA GLY A 22 -6.82 11.03 -14.39
C GLY A 22 -5.29 11.10 -14.27
N GLY A 23 -4.70 10.35 -13.33
CA GLY A 23 -3.24 10.23 -13.16
C GLY A 23 -2.70 10.88 -11.89
N LEU A 24 -1.42 10.59 -11.60
CA LEU A 24 -0.76 10.97 -10.33
C LEU A 24 -0.70 12.49 -10.10
N ASP A 25 -0.68 13.27 -11.18
CA ASP A 25 -0.53 14.73 -11.15
C ASP A 25 -1.87 15.48 -11.22
N LYS A 26 -3.01 14.76 -11.25
CA LYS A 26 -4.35 15.36 -11.48
C LYS A 26 -5.22 15.53 -10.23
N GLY A 27 -4.72 15.17 -9.05
CA GLY A 27 -5.43 15.40 -7.79
C GLY A 27 -4.50 15.76 -6.64
N ASP A 28 -5.07 16.24 -5.55
CA ASP A 28 -4.35 16.49 -4.30
C ASP A 28 -4.88 15.58 -3.18
N PHE A 29 -4.61 14.28 -3.31
CA PHE A 29 -5.03 13.27 -2.35
C PHE A 29 -3.97 12.18 -2.22
N ASP A 30 -3.92 11.53 -1.06
CA ASP A 30 -3.09 10.36 -0.84
C ASP A 30 -3.92 9.32 -0.09
N ASP A 31 -3.98 8.12 -0.65
CA ASP A 31 -4.65 6.98 -0.04
C ASP A 31 -3.63 5.87 0.21
N LYS A 32 -3.70 5.27 1.39
CA LYS A 32 -2.89 4.11 1.77
C LYS A 32 -3.81 2.95 2.12
N PHE A 33 -3.54 1.80 1.51
CA PHE A 33 -4.22 0.55 1.81
C PHE A 33 -3.34 -0.35 2.65
N VAL A 34 -3.99 -1.10 3.53
CA VAL A 34 -3.42 -2.23 4.28
C VAL A 34 -4.37 -3.40 4.05
N ALA A 35 -3.82 -4.56 3.73
CA ALA A 35 -4.59 -5.77 3.54
C ALA A 35 -3.99 -6.93 4.34
N VAL A 36 -4.86 -7.81 4.81
CA VAL A 36 -4.52 -9.07 5.47
C VAL A 36 -5.38 -10.17 4.87
N ASN A 37 -4.80 -11.33 4.55
CA ASN A 37 -5.58 -12.47 4.05
C ASN A 37 -5.74 -13.58 5.10
N LYS A 38 -6.50 -14.64 4.75
CA LYS A 38 -6.76 -15.77 5.65
C LYS A 38 -5.53 -16.57 6.09
N LYS A 39 -4.39 -16.41 5.39
CA LYS A 39 -3.11 -17.02 5.78
C LYS A 39 -2.31 -16.13 6.75
N GLY A 40 -2.79 -14.92 7.05
CA GLY A 40 -2.08 -13.94 7.86
C GLY A 40 -1.00 -13.17 7.11
N GLU A 41 -0.89 -13.33 5.78
CA GLU A 41 -0.02 -12.48 4.98
C GLU A 41 -0.54 -11.04 5.05
N VAL A 42 0.38 -10.07 5.12
CA VAL A 42 0.07 -8.64 5.20
C VAL A 42 0.70 -7.94 4.00
N GLY A 43 0.05 -6.89 3.51
CA GLY A 43 0.60 -5.99 2.49
C GLY A 43 0.16 -4.56 2.75
N CYS A 44 0.92 -3.59 2.27
CA CYS A 44 0.49 -2.20 2.25
C CYS A 44 1.13 -1.41 1.10
N ALA A 45 0.36 -0.48 0.55
CA ALA A 45 0.81 0.44 -0.49
C ALA A 45 0.15 1.80 -0.29
N SER A 46 0.84 2.87 -0.64
CA SER A 46 0.29 4.22 -0.73
C SER A 46 0.35 4.76 -2.15
N ILE A 47 -0.50 5.73 -2.47
CA ILE A 47 -0.37 6.45 -3.73
C ILE A 47 0.91 7.28 -3.71
N ARG A 48 1.22 7.92 -2.59
CA ARG A 48 2.38 8.80 -2.44
C ARG A 48 3.30 8.35 -1.31
N GLY A 49 4.60 8.48 -1.53
CA GLY A 49 5.66 8.23 -0.56
C GLY A 49 6.63 9.40 -0.52
N VAL A 50 7.44 9.48 0.54
CA VAL A 50 8.53 10.46 0.67
C VAL A 50 9.85 9.70 0.61
N ARG A 51 10.81 10.15 -0.20
CA ARG A 51 12.13 9.51 -0.26
C ARG A 51 12.78 9.50 1.12
N GLY A 52 13.30 8.35 1.54
CA GLY A 52 13.84 8.16 2.89
C GLY A 52 12.78 8.00 3.99
N ARG A 53 11.49 8.05 3.67
CA ARG A 53 10.37 7.72 4.56
C ARG A 53 9.36 6.84 3.84
N HIS A 54 9.67 5.54 3.80
CA HIS A 54 8.81 4.54 3.21
C HIS A 54 7.45 4.48 3.92
N PRO A 55 6.36 4.12 3.21
CA PRO A 55 5.12 3.81 3.88
C PRO A 55 5.29 2.53 4.69
N TYR A 56 4.94 2.58 5.98
CA TYR A 56 4.98 1.42 6.87
C TYR A 56 3.57 1.02 7.33
N VAL A 57 3.43 -0.24 7.75
CA VAL A 57 2.30 -0.72 8.52
C VAL A 57 2.79 -1.36 9.82
N SER A 58 2.12 -1.01 10.92
CA SER A 58 2.30 -1.70 12.21
C SER A 58 1.43 -2.96 12.23
N VAL A 59 2.07 -4.10 12.45
CA VAL A 59 1.42 -5.42 12.53
C VAL A 59 1.63 -5.96 13.93
N ILE A 60 0.55 -6.44 14.55
CA ILE A 60 0.64 -7.23 15.77
C ILE A 60 0.13 -8.65 15.46
N SER A 61 0.93 -9.65 15.79
CA SER A 61 0.62 -11.06 15.56
C SER A 61 0.97 -11.87 16.81
N GLY A 62 0.84 -13.21 16.72
CA GLY A 62 1.33 -14.10 17.77
C GLY A 62 2.84 -14.00 18.01
N GLU A 63 3.61 -13.45 17.07
CA GLU A 63 5.05 -13.21 17.18
C GLU A 63 5.38 -11.85 17.82
N GLY A 64 4.36 -11.05 18.15
CA GLY A 64 4.50 -9.72 18.72
C GLY A 64 4.33 -8.60 17.69
N PHE A 65 4.91 -7.44 17.99
CA PHE A 65 4.86 -6.26 17.14
C PHE A 65 5.94 -6.30 16.05
N ASN A 66 5.56 -5.95 14.82
CA ASN A 66 6.48 -5.74 13.71
C ASN A 66 6.04 -4.51 12.88
N ALA A 67 7.00 -3.71 12.41
CA ALA A 67 6.75 -2.66 11.43
C ALA A 67 7.18 -3.18 10.04
N MET A 68 6.23 -3.36 9.15
CA MET A 68 6.48 -3.88 7.80
C MET A 68 6.47 -2.75 6.78
N GLU A 69 7.47 -2.75 5.91
CA GLU A 69 7.59 -1.79 4.81
C GLU A 69 6.58 -2.10 3.70
N GLY A 70 6.03 -1.05 3.10
CA GLY A 70 5.18 -1.11 1.92
C GLY A 70 5.76 -0.35 0.73
N SER A 71 4.96 -0.24 -0.34
CA SER A 71 5.34 0.45 -1.58
C SER A 71 4.59 1.77 -1.75
N ALA A 72 5.09 2.64 -2.62
CA ALA A 72 4.38 3.83 -3.09
C ALA A 72 4.42 3.92 -4.62
N LEU A 73 3.34 4.42 -5.23
CA LEU A 73 3.30 4.63 -6.69
C LEU A 73 4.11 5.86 -7.13
N GLN A 74 4.11 6.91 -6.33
CA GLN A 74 4.86 8.15 -6.59
C GLN A 74 5.72 8.52 -5.38
N TRP A 75 7.03 8.68 -5.61
CA TRP A 75 7.97 9.16 -4.60
C TRP A 75 8.18 10.66 -4.74
N ARG A 76 7.95 11.39 -3.65
CA ARG A 76 8.24 12.82 -3.53
C ARG A 76 9.61 13.00 -2.86
N GLU A 77 10.34 14.02 -3.30
CA GLU A 77 11.60 14.46 -2.68
C GLU A 77 11.37 15.07 -1.29
#